data_AF-A0A8T4UDS9-F1
#
_entry.id   AF-A0A8T4UDS9-F1
#
_cell.length_a   1.000
_cell.length_b   1.000
_cell.length_c   1.000
_cell.angle_alpha   90.00
_cell.angle_beta   90.00
_cell.angle_gamma   90.00
#
_symmetry.space_group_name_H-M   'P 1'
#
loop_
_entity.id
_entity.type
_entity.pdbx_description
1 polymer ?
#
loop_
_entity_poly.entity_id
_entity_poly.type
_entity_poly.pdbx_seq_one_letter_code
_entity_poly.pdbx_strand_id
1 'polypeptide(L)'
;MKSNWRYFVEDSVRRHLELQIMEATKHKEAYGNSENPANSQIWVAIANLSKQIFETNLRIKFLEKTISDLINKQISEGISKAKKRK
;
A
#
# COMPACT_ATOMS: atom_id res chain seq x y z
N MET A 1 -26.13 3.87 -27.02
CA MET A 1 -25.94 3.87 -25.54
C MET A 1 -24.45 3.66 -25.26
N LYS A 2 -23.79 4.52 -24.47
CA LYS A 2 -22.41 4.24 -24.03
C LYS A 2 -22.45 3.03 -23.11
N SER A 3 -21.86 1.91 -23.52
CA SER A 3 -21.70 0.73 -22.69
C SER A 3 -20.90 1.10 -21.44
N ASN A 4 -21.48 0.89 -20.25
CA ASN A 4 -20.78 1.15 -19.00
C ASN A 4 -19.65 0.13 -18.86
N TRP A 5 -18.41 0.57 -19.05
CA TRP A 5 -17.21 -0.27 -19.01
C TRP A 5 -17.08 -1.06 -17.70
N ARG A 6 -17.70 -0.56 -16.61
CA ARG A 6 -17.75 -1.20 -15.29
C ARG A 6 -18.40 -2.58 -15.28
N TYR A 7 -19.24 -2.92 -16.27
CA TYR A 7 -19.82 -4.26 -16.40
C TYR A 7 -18.84 -5.29 -16.97
N PHE A 8 -17.74 -4.84 -17.57
CA PHE A 8 -16.69 -5.70 -18.13
C PHE A 8 -15.51 -5.88 -17.18
N VAL A 9 -15.60 -5.32 -15.97
CA VAL A 9 -14.58 -5.46 -14.94
C VAL A 9 -15.11 -6.39 -13.86
N GLU A 10 -14.30 -7.38 -13.49
CA GLU A 10 -14.60 -8.29 -12.39
C GLU A 10 -14.93 -7.52 -11.10
N ASP A 11 -15.93 -7.96 -10.35
CA ASP A 11 -16.43 -7.26 -9.17
C ASP A 11 -15.34 -6.99 -8.11
N SER A 12 -14.42 -7.94 -7.93
CA SER A 12 -13.29 -7.84 -7.00
C SER A 12 -12.36 -6.66 -7.36
N VAL A 13 -12.03 -6.53 -8.64
CA VAL A 13 -11.16 -5.48 -9.19
C VAL A 13 -11.91 -4.15 -9.28
N ARG A 14 -13.19 -4.19 -9.68
CA ARG A 14 -14.04 -3.01 -9.85
C ARG A 14 -14.15 -2.22 -8.56
N ARG A 15 -14.39 -2.90 -7.43
CA ARG A 15 -14.49 -2.22 -6.12
C ARG A 15 -13.20 -1.47 -5.79
N HIS A 16 -12.05 -2.10 -6.02
CA HIS A 16 -10.77 -1.45 -5.80
C HIS A 16 -10.57 -0.25 -6.74
N LEU A 17 -10.87 -0.40 -8.03
CA LEU A 17 -10.79 0.68 -9.02
C LEU A 17 -11.65 1.88 -8.65
N GLU A 18 -12.90 1.68 -8.23
CA GLU A 18 -13.75 2.80 -7.80
C GLU A 18 -13.17 3.56 -6.60
N LEU A 19 -12.58 2.84 -5.63
CA LEU A 19 -11.91 3.48 -4.50
C LEU A 19 -10.71 4.32 -4.96
N GLN A 20 -9.93 3.84 -5.93
CA GLN A 20 -8.80 4.62 -6.49
C GLN A 20 -9.28 5.84 -7.27
N ILE A 21 -10.38 5.73 -8.02
CA ILE A 21 -11.01 6.86 -8.70
C ILE A 21 -11.47 7.90 -7.67
N MET A 22 -12.17 7.46 -6.62
CA MET A 22 -12.61 8.35 -5.53
C MET A 22 -11.41 9.03 -4.86
N GLU A 23 -10.33 8.30 -4.58
CA GLU A 23 -9.13 8.88 -3.98
C GLU A 23 -8.48 9.92 -4.90
N ALA A 24 -8.36 9.61 -6.20
CA ALA A 24 -7.82 10.55 -7.17
C ALA A 24 -8.70 11.81 -7.27
N THR A 25 -10.03 11.68 -7.18
CA THR A 25 -10.94 12.83 -7.25
C THR A 25 -10.79 13.82 -6.10
N LYS A 26 -10.18 13.44 -4.97
CA LYS A 26 -9.82 14.40 -3.91
C LYS A 26 -8.84 15.47 -4.37
N HIS A 27 -8.07 15.19 -5.42
CA HIS A 27 -7.11 16.12 -6.03
C HIS A 27 -7.65 16.78 -7.30
N LYS A 28 -8.98 16.86 -7.45
CA LYS A 28 -9.63 17.42 -8.64
C LYS A 28 -9.21 18.83 -8.99
N GLU A 29 -8.99 19.67 -7.98
CA GLU A 29 -8.49 21.01 -8.20
C GLU A 29 -7.07 20.98 -8.82
N ALA A 30 -6.19 20.11 -8.32
CA ALA A 30 -4.81 20.01 -8.78
C ALA A 30 -4.72 19.54 -10.24
N TYR A 31 -5.41 18.46 -10.61
CA TYR A 31 -5.39 17.99 -12.00
C TYR A 31 -6.32 18.82 -12.90
N GLY A 32 -7.36 19.46 -12.36
CA GLY A 32 -8.26 20.33 -13.13
C GLY A 32 -7.58 21.59 -13.66
N ASN A 33 -6.56 22.07 -12.94
CA ASN A 33 -5.76 23.23 -13.33
C ASN A 33 -4.53 22.86 -14.19
N SER A 34 -4.36 21.60 -14.58
CA SER A 34 -3.25 21.20 -15.43
C SER A 34 -3.57 21.39 -16.92
N GLU A 35 -2.53 21.44 -17.75
CA GLU A 35 -2.67 21.53 -19.21
C GLU A 35 -3.41 20.32 -19.81
N ASN A 36 -3.25 19.14 -19.20
CA ASN A 36 -3.97 17.92 -19.58
C ASN A 36 -4.57 17.23 -18.34
N PRO A 37 -5.80 17.60 -17.97
CA PRO A 37 -6.45 17.08 -16.76
C PRO A 37 -6.61 15.57 -16.75
N ALA A 38 -6.87 14.95 -17.91
CA ALA A 38 -7.03 13.50 -18.03
C ALA A 38 -5.72 12.77 -17.69
N ASN A 39 -4.60 13.20 -18.28
CA ASN A 39 -3.29 12.63 -17.97
C ASN A 39 -2.91 12.92 -16.51
N SER A 40 -3.14 14.13 -16.01
CA SER A 40 -2.82 14.48 -14.63
C SER A 40 -3.64 13.68 -13.61
N GLN A 41 -4.91 13.38 -13.89
CA GLN A 41 -5.72 12.50 -13.05
C GLN A 41 -5.12 11.08 -12.98
N ILE A 42 -4.63 10.55 -14.11
CA ILE A 42 -3.94 9.26 -14.16
C ILE A 42 -2.66 9.31 -13.32
N TRP A 43 -1.86 10.38 -13.42
CA TRP A 43 -0.67 10.58 -12.59
C TRP A 43 -0.98 10.60 -11.09
N VAL A 44 -2.07 11.28 -10.69
CA VAL A 44 -2.53 11.26 -9.29
C VAL A 44 -2.89 9.85 -8.85
N ALA A 45 -3.63 9.08 -9.67
CA ALA A 45 -3.98 7.71 -9.35
C ALA A 45 -2.72 6.81 -9.21
N ILE A 46 -1.74 6.96 -10.11
CA ILE A 46 -0.46 6.24 -10.04
C ILE A 46 0.31 6.62 -8.77
N ALA A 47 0.35 7.90 -8.42
CA ALA A 47 1.03 8.37 -7.21
C ALA A 47 0.38 7.78 -5.94
N ASN A 48 -0.96 7.76 -5.88
CA ASN A 48 -1.70 7.17 -4.76
C ASN A 48 -1.39 5.67 -4.59
N LEU A 49 -1.41 4.91 -5.69
CA LEU A 49 -1.04 3.50 -5.69
C LEU A 49 0.42 3.28 -5.28
N SER A 50 1.34 4.08 -5.83
CA SER A 50 2.77 4.00 -5.51
C SER A 50 3.03 4.27 -4.02
N LYS A 51 2.34 5.25 -3.45
CA LYS A 51 2.38 5.54 -2.01
C LYS A 51 1.89 4.36 -1.18
N GLN A 52 0.75 3.77 -1.54
CA GLN A 52 0.20 2.60 -0.84
C GLN A 52 1.18 1.41 -0.86
N ILE A 53 1.81 1.14 -2.00
CA ILE A 53 2.83 0.08 -2.13
C ILE A 53 4.04 0.40 -1.24
N PHE A 54 4.54 1.62 -1.28
CA PHE A 54 5.68 2.05 -0.49
C PHE A 54 5.41 1.90 1.03
N GLU A 55 4.27 2.40 1.51
CA GLU A 55 3.86 2.30 2.90
C GLU A 55 3.70 0.84 3.34
N THR A 56 3.13 0.00 2.47
CA THR A 56 2.99 -1.45 2.74
C THR A 56 4.36 -2.11 2.85
N ASN A 57 5.28 -1.81 1.94
CA ASN A 57 6.65 -2.33 1.98
C ASN A 57 7.42 -1.87 3.24
N LEU A 58 7.22 -0.63 3.68
CA LEU A 58 7.80 -0.15 4.94
C LEU A 58 7.26 -0.92 6.15
N ARG A 59 5.95 -1.18 6.19
CA ARG A 59 5.33 -1.97 7.27
C ARG A 59 5.85 -3.41 7.27
N ILE A 60 6.00 -4.03 6.11
CA ILE A 60 6.59 -5.37 5.98
C ILE A 60 8.00 -5.39 6.56
N LYS A 61 8.88 -4.46 6.13
CA LYS A 61 10.26 -4.36 6.64
C LYS A 61 10.31 -4.15 8.15
N PHE A 62 9.42 -3.33 8.69
CA PHE A 62 9.32 -3.11 10.13
C PHE A 62 8.93 -4.39 10.89
N LEU A 63 7.96 -5.15 10.38
CA LEU A 63 7.52 -6.40 10.97
C LEU A 63 8.61 -7.48 10.88
N GLU A 64 9.28 -7.61 9.73
CA GLU A 64 10.41 -8.53 9.53
C GLU A 64 11.54 -8.26 10.54
N LYS A 65 11.88 -6.98 10.75
CA LYS A 65 12.86 -6.58 11.76
C LYS A 65 12.39 -6.94 13.17
N THR A 66 11.15 -6.60 13.50
CA THR A 66 10.58 -6.89 14.82
C THR A 66 10.59 -8.38 15.14
N ILE A 67 10.22 -9.23 14.17
CA ILE A 67 10.27 -10.69 14.30
C ILE A 67 11.71 -11.16 14.53
N SER A 68 12.65 -10.64 13.74
CA SER A 68 14.08 -10.98 13.88
C SER A 68 14.62 -10.61 15.26
N ASP A 69 14.29 -9.42 15.76
CA ASP A 69 14.70 -8.93 17.08
C ASP A 69 14.09 -9.80 18.21
N LEU A 70 12.83 -10.21 18.09
CA LEU A 70 12.17 -11.11 19.04
C LEU A 70 12.83 -12.49 19.06
N ILE A 71 13.15 -13.06 17.90
CA ILE A 71 13.84 -14.35 17.79
C ILE A 71 15.22 -14.26 18.45
N ASN A 72 16.00 -13.22 18.15
CA ASN A 72 17.32 -13.00 18.73
C ASN A 72 17.26 -12.84 20.26
N LYS A 73 16.27 -12.10 20.76
CA LYS A 73 16.02 -11.96 22.19
C LYS A 73 15.74 -13.31 22.84
N GLN A 74 14.85 -14.12 22.27
CA GLN A 74 14.52 -15.45 22.80
C GLN A 74 15.75 -16.38 22.82
N ILE A 75 16.59 -16.36 21.79
CA ILE A 75 17.83 -17.14 21.72
C ILE A 75 18.80 -16.70 22.83
N SER A 76 19.03 -15.38 22.99
CA SER A 76 19.93 -14.86 24.02
C SER A 76 19.47 -15.16 25.45
N GLU A 77 18.16 -15.12 25.70
CA GLU A 77 17.56 -15.53 26.97
C GLU A 77 17.70 -17.03 27.23
N GLY A 78 17.58 -17.86 26.19
CA GLY A 78 17.84 -19.31 26.28
C GLY A 78 19.29 -19.62 26.66
N ILE A 79 20.25 -18.98 25.99
CA ILE A 79 21.69 -19.15 26.24
C ILE A 79 22.07 -18.71 27.66
N SER A 80 21.56 -17.56 28.11
CA SER A 80 21.84 -17.04 29.46
C SER A 80 21.26 -17.92 30.57
N LYS A 81 20.08 -18.51 30.38
CA LYS A 81 19.50 -19.50 31.31
C LYS A 81 20.31 -20.80 31.33
N ALA A 82 20.82 -21.27 30.19
CA ALA A 82 21.66 -22.46 30.12
C ALA A 82 23.02 -22.26 30.82
N LYS A 83 23.63 -21.07 30.68
CA LYS A 83 24.91 -20.75 31.33
C LYS A 83 24.80 -20.63 32.85
N LYS A 84 23.65 -20.23 33.40
CA LYS A 84 23.39 -20.19 34.86
C LYS A 84 23.16 -21.57 35.50
N ARG A 85 22.94 -22.62 34.70
CA ARG A 85 22.68 -23.99 35.17
C ARG A 85 23.92 -24.89 35.21
N LYS A 86 25.05 -24.43 34.64
CA LYS A 86 26.37 -25.07 34.76
C LYS A 86 27.16 -24.35 35.84
#